data_AF-A0A6N9NFU4-F1
#
_entry.id   AF-A0A6N9NFU4-F1
#
_cell.length_a   1.000
_cell.length_b   1.000
_cell.length_c   1.000
_cell.angle_alpha   90.00
_cell.angle_beta   90.00
_cell.angle_gamma   90.00
#
_symmetry.space_group_name_H-M   'P 1'
#
loop_
_entity.id
_entity.type
_entity.pdbx_description
1 polymer ?
#
loop_
_entity_poly.entity_id
_entity_poly.type
_entity_poly.pdbx_seq_one_letter_code
_entity_poly.pdbx_strand_id
1 'polypeptide(L)'
;MESLGAKCVSLPMIAIRPIEDQSHVQKQLQDLENINWIVFTSVNTVNYFFEAIEKFNIKVHFLTDLRIATVGETTKAALEKIGYRSNFVPIEYTAKMLAKQLPIFGDERILIPQSSKANNEYVELLKDQCQEVITLPIYENYSPIYSKGEIETVLKERLDWITFFSGSAVTNFYEHLERYELELGDEKLAVIGPSTNEVLEKYGSVATIMANPYTEEGLIAAIKKI
;
A
#
# COMPACT_ATOMS: atom_id res chain seq x y z
N MET A 1 8.27 15.17 10.13
CA MET A 1 9.67 15.60 10.39
C MET A 1 9.98 16.96 9.75
N GLU A 2 9.73 17.16 8.45
CA GLU A 2 10.01 18.44 7.77
C GLU A 2 9.27 19.65 8.36
N SER A 3 8.00 19.47 8.76
CA SER A 3 7.22 20.50 9.47
C SER A 3 7.83 20.93 10.81
N LEU A 4 8.79 20.15 11.33
CA LEU A 4 9.54 20.43 12.55
C LEU A 4 10.95 20.97 12.26
N GLY A 5 11.27 21.28 10.99
CA GLY A 5 12.54 21.86 10.56
C GLY A 5 13.64 20.86 10.20
N ALA A 6 13.36 19.55 10.20
CA ALA A 6 14.33 18.54 9.78
C ALA A 6 14.47 18.50 8.24
N LYS A 7 15.69 18.32 7.74
CA LYS A 7 15.92 17.95 6.33
C LYS A 7 15.67 16.44 6.19
N CYS A 8 14.67 16.05 5.41
CA CYS A 8 14.35 14.64 5.18
C CYS A 8 14.77 14.21 3.78
N VAL A 9 15.46 13.08 3.70
CA VAL A 9 15.75 12.39 2.43
C VAL A 9 14.93 11.10 2.43
N SER A 10 14.02 10.97 1.47
CA SER A 10 13.20 9.76 1.32
C SER A 10 13.88 8.81 0.34
N LEU A 11 14.13 7.59 0.80
CA LEU A 11 14.64 6.50 -0.03
C LEU A 11 13.74 5.26 0.15
N PRO A 12 12.63 5.15 -0.62
CA PRO A 12 11.67 4.08 -0.47
C PRO A 12 12.28 2.70 -0.70
N MET A 13 12.43 1.90 0.36
CA MET A 13 12.90 0.52 0.24
C MET A 13 11.82 -0.44 -0.23
N ILE A 14 10.56 -0.03 -0.16
CA ILE A 14 9.40 -0.76 -0.67
C ILE A 14 8.56 0.27 -1.40
N ALA A 15 8.20 -0.04 -2.63
CA ALA A 15 7.32 0.77 -3.43
C ALA A 15 6.21 -0.10 -4.03
N ILE A 16 5.20 0.57 -4.56
CA ILE A 16 4.11 -0.05 -5.28
C ILE A 16 4.19 0.35 -6.75
N ARG A 17 3.84 -0.58 -7.63
CA ARG A 17 3.76 -0.36 -9.07
C ARG A 17 2.61 -1.16 -9.66
N PRO A 18 2.09 -0.80 -10.84
CA PRO A 18 1.18 -1.67 -11.57
C PRO A 18 1.81 -3.05 -11.77
N ILE A 19 1.01 -4.12 -11.80
CA ILE A 19 1.55 -5.45 -12.13
C ILE A 19 2.16 -5.44 -13.54
N GLU A 20 3.17 -6.28 -13.75
CA GLU A 20 3.94 -6.33 -15.01
C GLU A 20 3.07 -6.77 -16.19
N ASP A 21 2.37 -7.90 -16.06
CA ASP A 21 1.38 -8.34 -17.05
C ASP A 21 -0.01 -7.79 -16.72
N GLN A 22 -0.47 -6.83 -17.52
CA GLN A 22 -1.80 -6.21 -17.38
C GLN A 22 -2.82 -6.72 -18.39
N SER A 23 -2.53 -7.80 -19.13
CA SER A 23 -3.47 -8.37 -20.11
C SER A 23 -4.78 -8.81 -19.44
N HIS A 24 -4.68 -9.45 -18.27
CA HIS A 24 -5.83 -9.84 -17.45
C HIS A 24 -6.60 -8.64 -16.90
N VAL A 25 -5.89 -7.58 -16.49
CA VAL A 25 -6.50 -6.33 -16.04
C VAL A 25 -7.30 -5.71 -17.18
N GLN A 26 -6.70 -5.54 -18.35
CA GLN A 26 -7.37 -4.99 -19.52
C GLN A 26 -8.64 -5.78 -19.87
N LYS A 27 -8.53 -7.11 -19.94
CA LYS A 27 -9.67 -7.98 -20.24
C LYS A 27 -10.80 -7.81 -19.23
N GLN A 28 -10.47 -7.80 -17.94
CA GLN A 28 -11.48 -7.66 -16.90
C GLN A 28 -12.13 -6.27 -16.90
N LEU A 29 -11.37 -5.21 -17.18
CA LEU A 29 -11.91 -3.85 -17.26
C LEU A 29 -12.82 -3.66 -18.49
N GLN A 30 -12.58 -4.40 -19.58
CA GLN A 30 -13.48 -4.43 -20.73
C GLN A 30 -14.80 -5.15 -20.44
N ASP A 31 -14.82 -6.08 -19.46
CA ASP A 31 -16.01 -6.81 -19.02
C ASP A 31 -16.80 -6.10 -17.89
N LEU A 32 -16.49 -4.83 -17.58
CA LEU A 32 -17.14 -4.13 -16.47
C LEU A 32 -18.66 -3.96 -16.64
N GLU A 33 -19.18 -4.04 -17.86
CA GLU A 33 -20.63 -4.02 -18.10
C GLU A 33 -21.37 -5.20 -17.44
N ASN A 34 -20.67 -6.31 -17.21
CA ASN A 34 -21.20 -7.50 -16.57
C ASN A 34 -20.83 -7.58 -15.08
N ILE A 35 -20.44 -6.46 -14.47
CA ILE A 35 -20.09 -6.36 -13.05
C ILE A 35 -21.11 -5.46 -12.35
N ASN A 36 -21.64 -5.92 -11.22
CA ASN A 36 -22.63 -5.19 -10.44
C ASN A 36 -21.97 -4.33 -9.35
N TRP A 37 -20.85 -4.81 -8.79
CA TRP A 37 -20.13 -4.16 -7.70
C TRP A 37 -18.63 -4.09 -7.94
N ILE A 38 -18.01 -2.96 -7.61
CA ILE A 38 -16.56 -2.86 -7.38
C ILE A 38 -16.31 -2.60 -5.90
N VAL A 39 -15.43 -3.38 -5.28
CA VAL A 39 -15.05 -3.21 -3.87
C VAL A 39 -13.61 -2.67 -3.78
N PHE A 40 -13.47 -1.47 -3.23
CA PHE A 40 -12.18 -0.86 -2.94
C PHE A 40 -11.82 -0.95 -1.46
N THR A 41 -10.73 -1.65 -1.16
CA THR A 41 -10.25 -1.85 0.21
C THR A 41 -9.17 -0.85 0.63
N SER A 42 -8.58 -0.10 -0.31
CA SER A 42 -7.54 0.89 -0.02
C SER A 42 -7.54 2.05 -1.02
N VAL A 43 -6.96 3.18 -0.62
CA VAL A 43 -6.70 4.33 -1.50
C VAL A 43 -5.81 3.95 -2.69
N ASN A 44 -4.79 3.09 -2.47
CA ASN A 44 -3.92 2.62 -3.53
C ASN A 44 -4.69 1.85 -4.61
N THR A 45 -5.64 1.01 -4.18
CA THR A 45 -6.51 0.28 -5.10
C THR A 45 -7.33 1.23 -5.97
N VAL A 46 -7.91 2.29 -5.38
CA VAL A 46 -8.65 3.31 -6.15
C VAL A 46 -7.72 3.94 -7.20
N ASN A 47 -6.56 4.43 -6.78
CA ASN A 47 -5.63 5.12 -7.68
C ASN A 47 -5.19 4.23 -8.85
N TYR A 48 -4.72 3.01 -8.59
CA TYR A 48 -4.26 2.10 -9.65
C TYR A 48 -5.39 1.58 -10.54
N PHE A 49 -6.59 1.40 -9.99
CA PHE A 49 -7.74 1.03 -10.81
C PHE A 49 -8.06 2.12 -11.82
N PHE A 50 -8.14 3.38 -11.38
CA PHE A 50 -8.47 4.49 -12.28
C PHE A 50 -7.32 4.87 -13.23
N GLU A 51 -6.06 4.67 -12.84
CA GLU A 51 -4.92 4.73 -13.76
C GLU A 51 -5.06 3.68 -14.89
N ALA A 52 -5.46 2.45 -14.55
CA ALA A 52 -5.70 1.40 -15.54
C ALA A 52 -6.92 1.71 -16.44
N ILE A 53 -8.00 2.26 -15.88
CA ILE A 53 -9.18 2.72 -16.63
C ILE A 53 -8.78 3.77 -17.68
N GLU A 54 -7.98 4.76 -17.29
CA GLU A 54 -7.48 5.79 -18.20
C GLU A 54 -6.56 5.20 -19.27
N LYS A 55 -5.57 4.40 -18.84
CA LYS A 55 -4.60 3.73 -19.73
C LYS A 55 -5.29 2.89 -20.82
N PHE A 56 -6.35 2.17 -20.47
CA PHE A 56 -7.09 1.30 -21.39
C PHE A 56 -8.32 1.96 -22.02
N ASN A 57 -8.53 3.26 -21.79
CA ASN A 57 -9.63 4.06 -22.35
C ASN A 57 -11.02 3.45 -22.06
N ILE A 58 -11.23 2.96 -20.84
CA ILE A 58 -12.47 2.33 -20.40
C ILE A 58 -13.47 3.41 -19.95
N LYS A 59 -14.68 3.39 -20.50
CA LYS A 59 -15.67 4.45 -20.28
C LYS A 59 -16.63 4.10 -19.15
N VAL A 60 -16.10 4.07 -17.93
CA VAL A 60 -16.86 3.69 -16.71
C VAL A 60 -18.10 4.56 -16.49
N HIS A 61 -18.05 5.83 -16.89
CA HIS A 61 -19.17 6.77 -16.74
C HIS A 61 -20.43 6.41 -17.53
N PHE A 62 -20.37 5.45 -18.47
CA PHE A 62 -21.56 4.91 -19.15
C PHE A 62 -22.18 3.71 -18.42
N LEU A 63 -21.54 3.19 -17.37
CA LEU A 63 -22.01 2.04 -16.61
C LEU A 63 -22.88 2.50 -15.45
N THR A 64 -24.16 2.78 -15.73
CA THR A 64 -25.09 3.38 -14.75
C THR A 64 -25.48 2.45 -13.61
N ASP A 65 -25.43 1.13 -13.84
CA ASP A 65 -25.85 0.11 -12.88
C ASP A 65 -24.69 -0.40 -12.00
N LEU A 66 -23.46 0.03 -12.32
CA LEU A 66 -22.25 -0.32 -11.57
C LEU A 66 -22.22 0.42 -10.24
N ARG A 67 -22.20 -0.33 -9.14
CA ARG A 67 -22.08 0.22 -7.79
C ARG A 67 -20.67 0.06 -7.25
N ILE A 68 -20.26 0.98 -6.39
CA ILE A 68 -18.95 0.98 -5.77
C ILE A 68 -19.10 0.91 -4.26
N ALA A 69 -18.38 -0.01 -3.62
CA ALA A 69 -18.24 -0.08 -2.17
C ALA A 69 -16.81 0.24 -1.76
N THR A 70 -16.65 0.91 -0.62
CA THR A 70 -15.33 1.26 -0.07
C THR A 70 -15.24 0.84 1.39
N VAL A 71 -14.10 0.32 1.83
CA VAL A 71 -13.94 -0.15 3.23
C VAL A 71 -14.00 0.97 4.27
N GLY A 72 -13.47 2.15 3.98
CA GLY A 72 -13.42 3.24 4.95
C GLY A 72 -13.46 4.64 4.33
N GLU A 73 -13.60 5.65 5.19
CA GLU A 73 -13.79 7.05 4.77
C GLU A 73 -12.61 7.62 3.98
N THR A 74 -11.37 7.19 4.25
CA THR A 74 -10.20 7.63 3.47
C THR A 74 -10.25 7.11 2.03
N THR A 75 -10.62 5.84 1.84
CA THR A 75 -10.82 5.25 0.52
C THR A 75 -12.00 5.88 -0.21
N LYS A 76 -13.11 6.16 0.50
CA LYS A 76 -14.25 6.91 -0.05
C LYS A 76 -13.86 8.32 -0.50
N ALA A 77 -13.14 9.06 0.33
CA ALA A 77 -12.68 10.41 -0.01
C ALA A 77 -11.76 10.42 -1.25
N ALA A 78 -10.90 9.41 -1.40
CA ALA A 78 -10.06 9.25 -2.59
C ALA A 78 -10.91 9.02 -3.86
N LEU A 79 -11.95 8.18 -3.77
CA LEU A 79 -12.89 7.93 -4.85
C LEU A 79 -13.71 9.20 -5.22
N GLU A 80 -14.15 9.96 -4.22
CA GLU A 80 -14.91 11.21 -4.42
C GLU A 80 -14.07 12.30 -5.05
N LYS A 81 -12.77 12.38 -4.70
CA LYS A 81 -11.83 13.34 -5.30
C LYS A 81 -11.70 13.18 -6.82
N ILE A 82 -11.88 11.97 -7.34
CA ILE A 82 -11.83 11.68 -8.78
C ILE A 82 -13.23 11.67 -9.43
N GLY A 83 -14.26 12.13 -8.73
CA GLY A 83 -15.60 12.36 -9.29
C GLY A 83 -16.57 11.18 -9.17
N TYR A 84 -16.22 10.11 -8.45
CA TYR A 84 -17.07 8.94 -8.24
C TYR A 84 -17.63 8.89 -6.82
N ARG A 85 -18.80 8.30 -6.64
CA ARG A 85 -19.43 8.15 -5.32
C ARG A 85 -19.32 6.71 -4.84
N SER A 86 -19.04 6.52 -3.55
CA SER A 86 -19.23 5.23 -2.89
C SER A 86 -20.71 5.02 -2.59
N ASN A 87 -21.29 3.94 -3.11
CA ASN A 87 -22.67 3.51 -2.83
C ASN A 87 -22.80 2.85 -1.46
N PHE A 88 -21.70 2.31 -0.92
CA PHE A 88 -21.71 1.60 0.35
C PHE A 88 -20.38 1.73 1.11
N VAL A 89 -20.49 2.03 2.41
CA VAL A 89 -19.39 1.99 3.38
C VAL A 89 -19.89 1.22 4.61
N PRO A 90 -19.16 0.21 5.10
CA PRO A 90 -19.58 -0.52 6.30
C PRO A 90 -19.50 0.35 7.55
N ILE A 91 -20.24 -0.04 8.60
CA ILE A 91 -20.24 0.65 9.90
C ILE A 91 -18.85 0.60 10.56
N GLU A 92 -18.22 -0.56 10.48
CA GLU A 92 -16.84 -0.76 10.91
C GLU A 92 -15.96 -0.84 9.66
N TYR A 93 -14.89 -0.04 9.63
CA TYR A 93 -14.04 0.12 8.45
C TYR A 93 -13.09 -1.07 8.22
N THR A 94 -13.65 -2.27 8.09
CA THR A 94 -12.92 -3.52 7.84
C THR A 94 -13.49 -4.25 6.64
N ALA A 95 -12.63 -4.94 5.88
CA ALA A 95 -13.04 -5.72 4.72
C ALA A 95 -14.01 -6.85 5.11
N LYS A 96 -13.84 -7.44 6.30
CA LYS A 96 -14.74 -8.46 6.86
C LYS A 96 -16.14 -7.90 7.12
N MET A 97 -16.25 -6.69 7.64
CA MET A 97 -17.56 -6.07 7.88
C MET A 97 -18.21 -5.58 6.60
N LEU A 98 -17.42 -5.10 5.63
CA LEU A 98 -17.91 -4.86 4.27
C LEU A 98 -18.54 -6.14 3.70
N ALA A 99 -17.83 -7.27 3.74
CA ALA A 99 -18.33 -8.53 3.22
C ALA A 99 -19.62 -9.03 3.89
N LYS A 100 -19.88 -8.65 5.14
CA LYS A 100 -21.09 -9.03 5.87
C LYS A 100 -22.28 -8.09 5.67
N GLN A 101 -22.02 -6.83 5.32
CA GLN A 101 -23.04 -5.77 5.28
C GLN A 101 -23.33 -5.27 3.87
N LEU A 102 -22.53 -5.66 2.87
CA LEU A 102 -22.75 -5.29 1.48
C LEU A 102 -24.16 -5.74 1.06
N PRO A 103 -25.03 -4.82 0.59
CA PRO A 103 -26.40 -5.15 0.22
C PRO A 103 -26.41 -5.79 -1.16
N ILE A 104 -26.00 -7.06 -1.21
CA ILE A 104 -25.81 -7.84 -2.43
C ILE A 104 -26.92 -8.87 -2.63
N PHE A 105 -27.23 -9.17 -3.89
CA PHE A 105 -28.15 -10.22 -4.28
C PHE A 105 -27.41 -11.40 -4.93
N GLY A 106 -28.00 -12.60 -4.85
CA GLY A 106 -27.35 -13.86 -5.22
C GLY A 106 -26.93 -14.00 -6.69
N ASP A 107 -27.46 -13.16 -7.58
CA ASP A 107 -27.15 -13.11 -9.02
C ASP A 107 -26.12 -12.03 -9.38
N GLU A 108 -25.60 -11.28 -8.40
CA GLU A 108 -24.67 -10.19 -8.67
C GLU A 108 -23.21 -10.65 -8.78
N ARG A 109 -22.44 -10.00 -9.64
CA ARG A 109 -20.99 -10.21 -9.81
C ARG A 109 -20.20 -9.07 -9.17
N ILE A 110 -19.18 -9.41 -8.39
CA ILE A 110 -18.31 -8.45 -7.71
C ILE A 110 -16.91 -8.49 -8.31
N LEU A 111 -16.36 -7.32 -8.63
CA LEU A 111 -14.95 -7.13 -8.89
C LEU A 111 -14.24 -6.55 -7.66
N ILE A 112 -13.12 -7.15 -7.28
CA ILE A 112 -12.29 -6.71 -6.16
C ILE A 112 -10.88 -6.45 -6.70
N PRO A 113 -10.60 -5.23 -7.17
CA PRO A 113 -9.24 -4.84 -7.51
C PRO A 113 -8.40 -4.81 -6.21
N GLN A 114 -7.15 -5.27 -6.26
CA GLN A 114 -6.30 -5.34 -5.07
C GLN A 114 -4.82 -5.50 -5.39
N SER A 115 -3.97 -5.55 -4.36
CA SER A 115 -2.57 -5.92 -4.52
C SER A 115 -2.42 -7.40 -4.87
N SER A 116 -1.32 -7.76 -5.52
CA SER A 116 -0.98 -9.17 -5.86
C SER A 116 -0.87 -10.10 -4.65
N LYS A 117 -0.66 -9.54 -3.44
CA LYS A 117 -0.51 -10.29 -2.17
C LYS A 117 -1.59 -9.93 -1.14
N ALA A 118 -2.78 -9.53 -1.59
CA ALA A 118 -3.88 -9.18 -0.69
C ALA A 118 -4.37 -10.39 0.12
N ASN A 119 -4.78 -10.14 1.38
CA ASN A 119 -5.45 -11.15 2.20
C ASN A 119 -6.90 -11.33 1.71
N ASN A 120 -7.26 -12.55 1.31
CA ASN A 120 -8.56 -12.88 0.74
C ASN A 120 -9.56 -13.51 1.72
N GLU A 121 -9.33 -13.49 3.04
CA GLU A 121 -10.26 -14.08 4.01
C GLU A 121 -11.69 -13.54 3.90
N TYR A 122 -11.85 -12.25 3.59
CA TYR A 122 -13.18 -11.64 3.41
C TYR A 122 -13.82 -11.95 2.04
N VAL A 123 -13.02 -12.38 1.06
CA VAL A 123 -13.51 -12.76 -0.28
C VAL A 123 -14.35 -14.02 -0.17
N GLU A 124 -13.94 -14.97 0.67
CA GLU A 124 -14.71 -16.20 0.92
C GLU A 124 -16.09 -15.90 1.51
N LEU A 125 -16.21 -14.88 2.36
CA LEU A 125 -17.50 -14.46 2.92
C LEU A 125 -18.46 -13.88 1.86
N LEU A 126 -17.94 -13.30 0.78
CA LEU A 126 -18.74 -12.75 -0.32
C LEU A 126 -19.19 -13.82 -1.31
N LYS A 127 -18.38 -14.88 -1.51
CA LYS A 127 -18.71 -15.97 -2.44
C LYS A 127 -20.01 -16.68 -2.11
N ASP A 128 -20.36 -16.76 -0.83
CA ASP A 128 -21.61 -17.39 -0.37
C ASP A 128 -22.86 -16.51 -0.58
N GLN A 129 -22.69 -15.24 -1.00
CA GLN A 129 -23.77 -14.25 -1.05
C GLN A 129 -24.11 -13.77 -2.48
N CYS A 130 -23.31 -14.14 -3.49
CA CYS A 130 -23.42 -13.59 -4.84
C CYS A 130 -23.06 -14.63 -5.90
N GLN A 131 -23.23 -14.29 -7.18
CA GLN A 131 -22.97 -15.22 -8.29
C GLN A 131 -21.47 -15.48 -8.45
N GLU A 132 -20.66 -14.43 -8.38
CA GLU A 132 -19.22 -14.51 -8.62
C GLU A 132 -18.47 -13.39 -7.91
N VAL A 133 -17.33 -13.73 -7.31
CA VAL A 133 -16.37 -12.76 -6.79
C VAL A 133 -15.06 -12.89 -7.56
N ILE A 134 -14.73 -11.85 -8.32
CA ILE A 134 -13.52 -11.76 -9.13
C ILE A 134 -12.50 -10.92 -8.38
N THR A 135 -11.41 -11.55 -7.95
CA THR A 135 -10.26 -10.80 -7.44
C THR A 135 -9.35 -10.40 -8.59
N LEU A 136 -8.93 -9.15 -8.63
CA LEU A 136 -8.11 -8.62 -9.71
C LEU A 136 -6.85 -7.95 -9.14
N PRO A 137 -5.70 -8.65 -9.13
CA PRO A 137 -4.42 -8.03 -8.90
C PRO A 137 -4.19 -6.90 -9.93
N ILE A 138 -3.98 -5.67 -9.46
CA ILE A 138 -3.75 -4.50 -10.33
C ILE A 138 -2.44 -3.78 -10.01
N TYR A 139 -1.91 -3.99 -8.80
CA TYR A 139 -0.59 -3.49 -8.41
C TYR A 139 0.12 -4.51 -7.53
N GLU A 140 1.43 -4.35 -7.38
CA GLU A 140 2.26 -5.16 -6.52
C GLU A 140 3.22 -4.31 -5.71
N ASN A 141 3.61 -4.82 -4.54
CA ASN A 141 4.76 -4.30 -3.81
C ASN A 141 6.03 -4.84 -4.46
N TYR A 142 7.00 -3.97 -4.70
CA TYR A 142 8.33 -4.36 -5.16
C TYR A 142 9.40 -3.66 -4.32
N SER A 143 10.59 -4.23 -4.30
CA SER A 143 11.78 -3.62 -3.73
C SER A 143 12.47 -2.83 -4.85
N PRO A 144 12.51 -1.48 -4.80
CA PRO A 144 13.27 -0.71 -5.78
C PRO A 144 14.74 -1.13 -5.76
N ILE A 145 15.34 -1.21 -6.95
CA ILE A 145 16.77 -1.45 -7.10
C ILE A 145 17.42 -0.10 -7.42
N TYR A 146 18.16 0.43 -6.46
CA TYR A 146 18.94 1.64 -6.61
C TYR A 146 20.34 1.29 -7.08
N SER A 147 20.92 2.13 -7.94
CA SER A 147 22.34 2.05 -8.28
C SER A 147 23.23 2.45 -7.10
N LYS A 148 24.51 2.04 -7.16
CA LYS A 148 25.53 2.46 -6.18
C LYS A 148 25.57 3.99 -6.00
N GLY A 149 25.52 4.73 -7.11
CA GLY A 149 25.55 6.19 -7.09
C GLY A 149 24.35 6.83 -6.39
N GLU A 150 23.16 6.26 -6.53
CA GLU A 150 21.95 6.74 -5.84
C GLU A 150 22.04 6.53 -4.33
N ILE A 151 22.46 5.34 -3.89
CA ILE A 151 22.67 5.06 -2.45
C ILE A 151 23.77 5.96 -1.88
N GLU A 152 24.92 6.04 -2.55
CA GLU A 152 26.02 6.91 -2.10
C GLU A 152 25.62 8.38 -2.02
N THR A 153 24.80 8.87 -2.95
CA THR A 153 24.34 10.27 -2.93
C THR A 153 23.54 10.54 -1.66
N VAL A 154 22.67 9.61 -1.27
CA VAL A 154 21.90 9.72 -0.02
C VAL A 154 22.81 9.64 1.20
N LEU A 155 23.76 8.71 1.24
CA LEU A 155 24.68 8.58 2.39
C LEU A 155 25.62 9.78 2.54
N LYS A 156 26.00 10.44 1.42
CA LYS A 156 26.85 11.65 1.43
C LYS A 156 26.17 12.88 2.02
N GLU A 157 24.86 12.86 2.23
CA GLU A 157 24.10 13.95 2.86
C GLU A 157 24.39 14.12 4.37
N ARG A 158 25.25 13.28 4.97
CA ARG A 158 25.59 13.28 6.41
C ARG A 158 24.33 13.19 7.28
N LEU A 159 23.64 12.06 7.19
CA LEU A 159 22.38 11.83 7.88
C LEU A 159 22.63 11.71 9.40
N ASP A 160 21.95 12.49 10.23
CA ASP A 160 22.01 12.27 11.68
C ASP A 160 21.27 10.98 12.10
N TRP A 161 20.23 10.64 11.34
CA TRP A 161 19.31 9.55 11.62
C TRP A 161 18.91 8.82 10.34
N ILE A 162 18.83 7.50 10.42
CA ILE A 162 18.15 6.63 9.45
C ILE A 162 16.95 5.99 10.14
N THR A 163 15.77 6.13 9.56
CA THR A 163 14.51 5.66 10.14
C THR A 163 13.92 4.50 9.36
N PHE A 164 13.57 3.39 10.02
CA PHE A 164 12.88 2.26 9.40
C PHE A 164 11.49 2.02 9.98
N PHE A 165 10.51 1.88 9.08
CA PHE A 165 9.11 1.62 9.42
C PHE A 165 8.69 0.15 9.26
N SER A 166 9.58 -0.71 8.77
CA SER A 166 9.34 -2.14 8.65
C SER A 166 10.64 -2.93 8.55
N GLY A 167 10.60 -4.19 8.97
CA GLY A 167 11.73 -5.11 8.80
C GLY A 167 12.10 -5.35 7.33
N SER A 168 11.12 -5.36 6.42
CA SER A 168 11.40 -5.49 4.98
C SER A 168 12.15 -4.28 4.41
N ALA A 169 11.92 -3.07 4.94
CA ALA A 169 12.71 -1.90 4.56
C ALA A 169 14.17 -2.03 5.05
N VAL A 170 14.38 -2.58 6.25
CA VAL A 170 15.73 -2.89 6.76
C VAL A 170 16.43 -3.89 5.84
N THR A 171 15.81 -5.04 5.57
CA THR A 171 16.37 -6.07 4.68
C THR A 171 16.78 -5.49 3.33
N ASN A 172 15.86 -4.81 2.65
CA ASN A 172 16.14 -4.23 1.33
C ASN A 172 17.26 -3.18 1.38
N PHE A 173 17.36 -2.37 2.43
CA PHE A 173 18.41 -1.37 2.57
C PHE A 173 19.78 -2.01 2.77
N TYR A 174 19.91 -2.96 3.68
CA TYR A 174 21.18 -3.65 3.93
C TYR A 174 21.61 -4.51 2.75
N GLU A 175 20.68 -5.12 2.01
CA GLU A 175 21.01 -5.80 0.76
C GLU A 175 21.65 -4.86 -0.27
N HIS A 176 21.26 -3.57 -0.33
CA HIS A 176 21.93 -2.58 -1.17
C HIS A 176 23.34 -2.24 -0.66
N LEU A 177 23.51 -2.10 0.65
CA LEU A 177 24.81 -1.85 1.27
C LEU A 177 25.78 -2.99 0.98
N GLU A 178 25.37 -4.23 1.23
CA GLU A 178 26.15 -5.45 0.96
C GLU A 178 26.48 -5.58 -0.53
N ARG A 179 25.49 -5.37 -1.41
CA ARG A 179 25.68 -5.47 -2.88
C ARG A 179 26.74 -4.51 -3.41
N TYR A 180 26.87 -3.33 -2.81
CA TYR A 180 27.76 -2.27 -3.29
C TYR A 180 29.00 -2.07 -2.42
N GLU A 181 29.20 -2.95 -1.43
CA GLU A 181 30.29 -2.88 -0.44
C GLU A 181 30.33 -1.49 0.22
N LEU A 182 29.15 -1.00 0.62
CA LEU A 182 28.97 0.26 1.34
C LEU A 182 28.75 -0.02 2.82
N GLU A 183 29.27 0.85 3.67
CA GLU A 183 29.09 0.79 5.11
C GLU A 183 28.38 2.06 5.58
N LEU A 184 27.61 1.92 6.65
CA LEU A 184 27.13 3.07 7.42
C LEU A 184 28.30 3.65 8.21
N GLY A 185 28.28 4.97 8.39
CA GLY A 185 29.14 5.66 9.33
C GLY A 185 28.52 5.70 10.73
N ASP A 186 28.52 6.88 11.34
CA ASP A 186 28.02 7.10 12.70
C ASP A 186 26.51 7.43 12.74
N GLU A 187 25.76 7.13 11.67
CA GLU A 187 24.33 7.45 11.61
C GLU A 187 23.55 6.67 12.68
N LYS A 188 22.68 7.38 13.41
CA LYS A 188 21.82 6.74 14.41
C LYS A 188 20.66 6.04 13.74
N LEU A 189 20.31 4.86 14.23
CA LEU A 189 19.20 4.08 13.69
C LEU A 189 17.96 4.25 14.56
N ALA A 190 16.82 4.56 13.96
CA ALA A 190 15.55 4.61 14.64
C ALA A 190 14.53 3.67 13.96
N VAL A 191 13.77 2.92 14.75
CA VAL A 191 12.78 1.97 14.19
C VAL A 191 11.41 2.10 14.82
N ILE A 192 10.38 1.75 14.05
CA ILE A 192 8.99 1.86 14.49
C ILE A 192 8.62 0.91 15.64
N GLY A 193 9.35 -0.20 15.81
CA GLY A 193 9.05 -1.15 16.88
C GLY A 193 9.93 -2.42 16.89
N PRO A 194 9.67 -3.34 17.84
CA PRO A 194 10.54 -4.47 18.15
C PRO A 194 10.80 -5.41 16.97
N SER A 195 9.75 -5.75 16.20
CA SER A 195 9.89 -6.65 15.05
C SER A 195 10.78 -6.07 13.93
N THR A 196 10.91 -4.74 13.85
CA THR A 196 11.84 -4.10 12.92
C THR A 196 13.27 -4.11 13.48
N ASN A 197 13.43 -3.91 14.79
CA ASN A 197 14.72 -4.03 15.46
C ASN A 197 15.30 -5.45 15.37
N GLU A 198 14.47 -6.48 15.54
CA GLU A 198 14.87 -7.88 15.37
C GLU A 198 15.44 -8.18 13.97
N VAL A 199 15.03 -7.42 12.94
CA VAL A 199 15.61 -7.56 11.59
C VAL A 199 16.93 -6.80 11.48
N LEU A 200 17.07 -5.61 12.10
CA LEU A 200 18.36 -4.91 12.17
C LEU A 200 19.45 -5.76 12.83
N GLU A 201 19.10 -6.45 13.92
CA GLU A 201 20.04 -7.30 14.66
C GLU A 201 20.63 -8.42 13.80
N LYS A 202 19.89 -8.91 12.79
CA LYS A 202 20.38 -9.92 11.84
C LYS A 202 21.50 -9.38 10.94
N TYR A 203 21.55 -8.07 10.72
CA TYR A 203 22.61 -7.38 9.99
C TYR A 203 23.70 -6.81 10.93
N GLY A 204 23.74 -7.25 12.19
CA GLY A 204 24.74 -6.82 13.17
C GLY A 204 24.57 -5.38 13.65
N SER A 205 23.41 -4.75 13.37
CA SER A 205 23.09 -3.39 13.80
C SER A 205 21.97 -3.39 14.84
N VAL A 206 21.91 -2.35 15.67
CA VAL A 206 20.85 -2.20 16.69
C VAL A 206 20.28 -0.80 16.60
N ALA A 207 18.96 -0.66 16.73
CA ALA A 207 18.34 0.66 16.78
C ALA A 207 18.85 1.44 17.99
N THR A 208 19.34 2.66 17.75
CA THR A 208 19.63 3.64 18.81
C THR A 208 18.37 3.99 19.58
N ILE A 209 17.22 4.04 18.90
CA ILE A 209 15.94 4.31 19.54
C ILE A 209 14.77 3.62 18.84
N MET A 210 13.73 3.30 19.60
CA MET A 210 12.46 2.80 19.08
C MET A 210 11.33 3.78 19.37
N ALA A 211 10.34 3.81 18.48
CA ALA A 211 9.12 4.59 18.68
C ALA A 211 8.39 4.15 19.96
N ASN A 212 7.83 5.11 20.70
CA ASN A 212 6.90 4.83 21.80
C ASN A 212 5.82 5.94 21.87
N PRO A 213 4.56 5.66 21.49
CA PRO A 213 4.04 4.37 20.98
C PRO A 213 4.60 4.01 19.59
N TYR A 214 4.32 2.80 19.07
CA TYR A 214 4.77 2.32 17.76
C TYR A 214 4.04 3.00 16.59
N THR A 215 4.14 4.33 16.51
CA THR A 215 3.57 5.18 15.47
C THR A 215 4.63 6.14 14.94
N GLU A 216 4.36 6.79 13.81
CA GLU A 216 5.25 7.80 13.25
C GLU A 216 5.48 8.94 14.25
N GLU A 217 4.42 9.42 14.91
CA GLU A 217 4.50 10.45 15.94
C GLU A 217 5.34 9.99 17.13
N GLY A 218 5.20 8.72 17.53
CA GLY A 218 6.01 8.13 18.59
C GLY A 218 7.49 8.02 18.21
N LEU A 219 7.80 7.75 16.93
CA LEU A 219 9.18 7.73 16.42
C LEU A 219 9.79 9.14 16.44
N ILE A 220 9.03 10.14 15.96
CA ILE A 220 9.42 11.55 15.99
C ILE A 220 9.67 11.99 17.44
N ALA A 221 8.75 11.67 18.36
CA ALA A 221 8.87 12.02 19.76
C ALA A 221 10.06 11.34 20.45
N ALA A 222 10.39 10.11 20.03
CA ALA A 222 11.55 9.39 20.55
C ALA A 222 12.85 10.06 20.09
N ILE A 223 13.01 10.31 18.78
CA ILE A 223 14.20 10.96 18.21
C ILE A 223 14.49 12.31 18.88
N LYS A 224 13.45 13.11 19.17
CA LYS A 224 13.59 14.43 19.81
C LYS A 224 14.10 14.42 21.27
N LYS A 225 14.17 13.26 21.94
CA LYS A 225 14.60 13.17 23.34
C LYS A 225 16.13 13.10 23.50
N ILE A 226 16.86 12.94 22.40
CA ILE A 226 18.31 12.82 22.33
C ILE A 226 18.88 14.11 21.73
#